data_AF-A0A7S2ACR5-F1
#
_entry.id   AF-A0A7S2ACR5-F1
#
_cell.length_a   1.000
_cell.length_b   1.000
_cell.length_c   1.000
_cell.angle_alpha   90.00
_cell.angle_beta   90.00
_cell.angle_gamma   90.00
#
_symmetry.space_group_name_H-M   'P 1'
#
loop_
_entity.id
_entity.type
_entity.pdbx_description
1 polymer ?
#
loop_
_entity_poly.entity_id
_entity_poly.type
_entity_poly.pdbx_seq_one_letter_code
_entity_poly.pdbx_strand_id
1 'polypeptide(L)'
;AVWPGWGHASENPALPARLKDLGITFIGPTSSVMSALGDKIAANILAQTAKVPSIPWSGDGLTTELTAEGTIPEGVFNKACVATADEAIRRAQSIGYPVMVKASEGGGGKGIRKAASEAELRT
;
A
#
# COMPACT_ATOMS: atom_id res chain seq x y z
N ALA A 1 -24.35 6.58 15.43
CA ALA A 1 -23.10 5.92 15.01
C ALA A 1 -23.38 5.06 13.77
N VAL A 2 -22.37 4.73 12.95
CA VAL A 2 -22.48 3.88 11.75
C VAL A 2 -21.47 2.74 11.85
N TRP A 3 -21.92 1.50 11.62
CA TRP A 3 -21.06 0.31 11.52
C TRP A 3 -21.19 -0.28 10.11
N PRO A 4 -20.13 -0.25 9.30
CA PRO A 4 -20.22 -0.70 7.90
C PRO A 4 -19.99 -2.21 7.72
N GLY A 5 -19.54 -2.93 8.76
CA GLY A 5 -19.16 -4.34 8.63
C GLY A 5 -18.03 -4.54 7.61
N TRP A 6 -18.29 -5.33 6.57
CA TRP A 6 -17.35 -5.67 5.50
C TRP A 6 -17.97 -5.44 4.11
N GLY A 7 -17.13 -5.20 3.11
CA GLY A 7 -17.56 -4.90 1.75
C GLY A 7 -18.23 -3.53 1.62
N HIS A 8 -18.78 -3.25 0.44
CA HIS A 8 -19.40 -1.95 0.12
C HIS A 8 -18.46 -0.76 0.44
N ALA A 9 -18.81 0.06 1.43
CA ALA A 9 -18.05 1.24 1.83
C ALA A 9 -17.19 1.03 3.09
N SER A 10 -17.05 -0.21 3.57
CA SER A 10 -16.31 -0.54 4.80
C SER A 10 -14.85 -0.08 4.80
N GLU A 11 -14.22 -0.04 3.63
CA GLU A 11 -12.81 0.33 3.44
C GLU A 11 -12.66 1.69 2.72
N ASN A 12 -13.74 2.45 2.53
CA ASN A 12 -13.68 3.75 1.86
C ASN A 12 -13.32 4.86 2.87
N PRO A 13 -12.13 5.50 2.79
CA PRO A 13 -11.70 6.53 3.73
C PRO A 13 -12.60 7.78 3.74
N ALA A 14 -13.36 8.03 2.67
CA ALA A 14 -14.28 9.16 2.60
C ALA A 14 -15.47 9.01 3.55
N LEU A 15 -15.90 7.77 3.86
CA LEU A 15 -17.03 7.52 4.74
C LEU A 15 -16.80 8.03 6.17
N PRO A 16 -15.74 7.60 6.91
CA PRO A 16 -15.48 8.12 8.25
C PRO A 16 -15.17 9.62 8.26
N ALA A 17 -14.55 10.17 7.20
CA ALA A 17 -14.30 11.61 7.09
C ALA A 17 -15.61 12.41 7.07
N ARG A 18 -16.54 12.04 6.18
CA ARG A 18 -17.84 12.71 6.06
C ARG A 18 -18.73 12.52 7.29
N LEU A 19 -18.70 11.33 7.90
CA LEU A 19 -19.44 11.09 9.13
C LEU A 19 -18.94 11.95 10.29
N LYS A 20 -17.62 12.14 10.39
CA LYS A 20 -17.01 13.05 11.38
C LYS A 20 -17.47 14.48 11.19
N ASP A 21 -17.52 14.99 9.95
CA ASP A 21 -18.00 16.35 9.65
C ASP A 21 -19.47 16.56 10.08
N LEU A 22 -20.26 15.48 10.09
CA LEU A 22 -21.66 15.47 10.52
C LEU A 22 -21.84 15.17 12.02
N GLY A 23 -20.75 15.01 12.78
CA GLY A 23 -20.80 14.64 14.20
C GLY A 23 -21.28 13.20 14.46
N ILE A 24 -21.22 12.32 13.46
CA ILE A 24 -21.65 10.92 13.55
C ILE A 24 -20.43 10.03 13.80
N THR A 25 -20.44 9.28 14.90
CA THR A 25 -19.39 8.30 15.20
C THR A 25 -19.39 7.18 14.15
N PHE A 26 -18.22 6.94 13.55
CA PHE A 26 -17.96 5.76 12.74
C PHE A 26 -17.35 4.65 13.61
N ILE A 27 -17.91 3.44 13.54
CA ILE A 27 -17.43 2.27 14.28
C ILE A 27 -16.43 1.53 13.39
N GLY A 28 -15.17 1.97 13.43
CA GLY A 28 -14.07 1.44 12.64
C GLY A 28 -12.85 2.37 12.68
N PRO A 29 -11.82 2.13 11.83
CA PRO A 29 -10.65 3.00 11.78
C PRO A 29 -10.98 4.39 11.24
N THR A 30 -10.16 5.37 11.59
CA THR A 30 -10.29 6.74 11.05
C THR A 30 -9.89 6.79 9.57
N SER A 31 -10.30 7.86 8.88
CA SER A 31 -9.95 8.10 7.47
C SER A 31 -8.44 8.05 7.23
N SER A 32 -7.64 8.70 8.09
CA SER A 32 -6.17 8.70 7.97
C SER A 32 -5.57 7.30 8.09
N VAL A 33 -6.05 6.49 9.04
CA VAL A 33 -5.61 5.10 9.23
C VAL A 33 -6.00 4.24 8.04
N MET A 34 -7.22 4.40 7.52
CA MET A 34 -7.68 3.69 6.32
C MET A 34 -6.82 4.03 5.10
N SER A 35 -6.47 5.30 4.90
CA SER A 35 -5.59 5.72 3.81
C SER A 35 -4.17 5.16 3.96
N ALA A 36 -3.61 5.18 5.17
CA ALA A 36 -2.24 4.71 5.42
C ALA A 36 -2.08 3.19 5.30
N LEU A 37 -3.08 2.41 5.69
CA LEU A 37 -3.02 0.94 5.70
C LEU A 37 -3.76 0.28 4.53
N GLY A 38 -4.57 1.02 3.77
CA GLY A 38 -5.26 0.51 2.58
C GLY A 38 -4.33 0.37 1.38
N ASP A 39 -3.26 1.17 1.31
CA ASP A 39 -2.24 1.03 0.28
C ASP A 39 -1.17 0.00 0.67
N LYS A 40 -0.79 -0.86 -0.28
CA LYS A 40 0.13 -1.98 -0.05
C LYS A 40 1.55 -1.53 0.26
N ILE A 41 2.00 -0.44 -0.37
CA ILE A 41 3.34 0.13 -0.19
C ILE A 41 3.41 0.77 1.20
N ALA A 42 2.46 1.67 1.50
CA ALA A 42 2.41 2.36 2.79
C ALA A 42 2.26 1.37 3.96
N ALA A 43 1.39 0.36 3.82
CA ALA A 43 1.21 -0.67 4.83
C ALA A 43 2.50 -1.48 5.09
N ASN A 44 3.24 -1.88 4.04
CA ASN A 44 4.50 -2.61 4.22
C ASN A 44 5.59 -1.76 4.88
N ILE A 45 5.70 -0.48 4.54
CA ILE A 45 6.65 0.44 5.19
C ILE A 45 6.31 0.58 6.69
N LEU A 46 5.03 0.70 7.03
CA LEU A 46 4.58 0.74 8.42
C LEU A 46 4.85 -0.56 9.16
N ALA A 47 4.61 -1.71 8.52
CA ALA A 47 4.93 -3.01 9.08
C ALA A 47 6.43 -3.12 9.39
N GLN A 48 7.30 -2.75 8.44
CA GLN A 48 8.75 -2.74 8.62
C GLN A 48 9.20 -1.77 9.74
N THR A 49 8.59 -0.60 9.83
CA THR A 49 8.83 0.38 10.91
C THR A 49 8.48 -0.22 12.27
N ALA A 50 7.37 -0.97 12.34
CA ALA A 50 6.95 -1.71 13.53
C ALA A 50 7.74 -3.02 13.75
N LYS A 51 8.78 -3.28 12.95
CA LYS A 51 9.60 -4.50 12.98
C LYS A 51 8.81 -5.79 12.73
N VAL A 52 7.71 -5.68 11.99
CA VAL A 52 6.91 -6.82 11.52
C VAL A 52 7.53 -7.35 10.22
N PRO A 53 7.90 -8.64 10.14
CA PRO A 53 8.42 -9.24 8.92
C PRO A 53 7.42 -9.12 7.77
N SER A 54 7.93 -8.78 6.58
CA SER A 54 7.15 -8.65 5.34
C SER A 54 7.78 -9.52 4.25
N ILE A 55 6.98 -9.92 3.26
CA ILE A 55 7.47 -10.65 2.09
C ILE A 55 8.42 -9.74 1.29
N PRO A 56 9.56 -10.24 0.77
CA PRO A 56 10.48 -9.43 0.00
C PRO A 56 9.82 -8.67 -1.15
N TRP A 57 10.07 -7.36 -1.22
CA TRP A 57 9.47 -6.46 -2.20
C TRP A 57 10.41 -5.28 -2.52
N SER A 58 10.00 -4.42 -3.46
CA SER A 58 10.86 -3.33 -3.98
C SER A 58 11.29 -2.31 -2.92
N GLY A 59 10.54 -2.20 -1.81
CA GLY A 59 10.79 -1.32 -0.68
C GLY A 59 11.34 -2.00 0.58
N ASP A 60 11.93 -3.20 0.44
CA ASP A 60 12.57 -3.90 1.57
C ASP A 60 13.57 -2.99 2.31
N GLY A 61 13.46 -2.98 3.64
CA GLY A 61 14.33 -2.21 4.53
C GLY A 61 13.94 -0.73 4.69
N LEU A 62 12.93 -0.23 3.97
CA LEU A 62 12.39 1.10 4.19
C LEU A 62 11.62 1.20 5.52
N THR A 63 12.00 2.16 6.34
CA THR A 63 11.28 2.54 7.56
C THR A 63 11.06 4.05 7.57
N THR A 64 10.08 4.52 8.33
CA THR A 64 9.77 5.94 8.41
C THR A 64 9.03 6.28 9.69
N GLU A 65 9.07 7.55 10.06
CA GLU A 65 8.09 8.13 10.97
C GLU A 65 6.88 8.63 10.18
N LEU A 66 5.71 8.61 10.80
CA LEU A 66 4.48 9.14 10.23
C LEU A 66 4.50 10.68 10.25
N THR A 67 3.85 11.30 9.26
CA THR A 67 3.57 12.74 9.28
C THR A 67 2.58 13.09 10.40
N ALA A 68 2.40 14.39 10.69
CA ALA A 68 1.43 14.85 11.69
C ALA A 68 -0.01 14.40 11.37
N GLU A 69 -0.31 14.16 10.10
CA GLU A 69 -1.59 13.67 9.58
C GLU A 69 -1.74 12.15 9.67
N GLY A 70 -0.70 11.44 10.13
CA GLY A 70 -0.68 9.98 10.23
C GLY A 70 -0.44 9.28 8.89
N THR A 71 0.24 9.93 7.95
CA THR A 71 0.55 9.39 6.61
C THR A 71 2.05 9.11 6.43
N ILE A 72 2.41 8.41 5.36
CA ILE A 72 3.82 8.15 5.01
C ILE A 72 4.38 9.34 4.22
N PRO A 73 5.57 9.85 4.56
CA PRO A 73 6.22 10.90 3.77
C PRO A 73 6.39 10.46 2.31
N GLU A 74 5.99 11.34 1.37
CA GLU A 74 5.98 11.05 -0.07
C GLU A 74 7.36 10.60 -0.58
N GLY A 75 8.43 11.22 -0.06
CA GLY A 75 9.80 10.85 -0.43
C GLY A 75 10.20 9.42 -0.03
N VAL A 76 9.60 8.85 1.02
CA VAL A 76 9.83 7.43 1.38
C VAL A 76 8.96 6.51 0.53
N PHE A 77 7.70 6.90 0.31
CA PHE A 77 6.79 6.17 -0.57
C PHE A 77 7.37 6.01 -1.98
N ASN A 78 7.85 7.11 -2.58
CA ASN A 78 8.40 7.13 -3.94
C ASN A 78 9.67 6.27 -4.10
N LYS A 79 10.44 6.05 -3.03
CA LYS A 79 11.61 5.14 -3.05
C LYS A 79 11.22 3.66 -3.19
N ALA A 80 10.01 3.32 -2.79
CA ALA A 80 9.48 1.96 -2.90
C ALA A 80 8.79 1.71 -4.25
N CYS A 81 8.34 2.78 -4.91
CA CYS A 81 7.76 2.73 -6.25
C CYS A 81 8.81 2.35 -7.30
N VAL A 82 8.33 1.80 -8.41
CA VAL A 82 9.14 1.41 -9.57
C VAL A 82 8.62 2.17 -10.76
N ALA A 83 9.44 3.05 -11.34
CA ALA A 83 9.00 3.96 -12.40
C ALA A 83 9.31 3.47 -13.82
N THR A 84 10.24 2.52 -13.95
CA THR A 84 10.73 2.06 -15.26
C THR A 84 10.88 0.54 -15.31
N ALA A 85 10.80 -0.04 -16.51
CA ALA A 85 11.01 -1.47 -16.72
C ALA A 85 12.41 -1.91 -16.25
N ASP A 86 13.44 -1.10 -16.51
CA ASP A 86 14.80 -1.44 -16.08
C ASP A 86 14.97 -1.40 -14.55
N GLU A 87 14.26 -0.50 -13.87
CA GLU A 87 14.20 -0.53 -12.41
C GLU A 87 13.47 -1.78 -11.90
N ALA A 88 12.35 -2.14 -12.53
CA ALA A 88 11.61 -3.35 -12.19
C ALA A 88 12.50 -4.60 -12.26
N ILE A 89 13.34 -4.68 -13.29
CA ILE A 89 14.27 -5.79 -13.50
C ILE A 89 15.34 -5.82 -12.42
N ARG A 90 15.97 -4.68 -12.10
CA ARG A 90 16.96 -4.62 -11.01
C ARG A 90 16.36 -5.07 -9.67
N ARG A 91 15.15 -4.62 -9.35
CA ARG A 91 14.44 -5.03 -8.13
C ARG A 91 14.09 -6.52 -8.16
N ALA A 92 13.58 -7.02 -9.28
CA ALA A 92 13.21 -8.42 -9.44
C ALA A 92 14.42 -9.36 -9.34
N GLN A 93 15.57 -8.98 -9.88
CA GLN A 93 16.82 -9.73 -9.73
C GLN A 93 17.28 -9.81 -8.27
N SER A 94 17.10 -8.74 -7.49
CA SER A 94 17.41 -8.73 -6.05
C SER A 94 16.43 -9.57 -5.22
N ILE A 95 15.16 -9.62 -5.60
CA ILE A 95 14.10 -10.36 -4.89
C ILE A 95 14.14 -11.85 -5.26
N GLY A 96 14.46 -12.16 -6.51
CA GLY A 96 14.36 -13.48 -7.12
C GLY A 96 13.02 -13.70 -7.83
N TYR A 97 13.07 -14.37 -8.99
CA TYR A 97 11.87 -14.78 -9.73
C TYR A 97 11.25 -16.06 -9.13
N PRO A 98 9.92 -16.27 -9.26
CA PRO A 98 8.95 -15.38 -9.91
C PRO A 98 8.57 -14.17 -9.05
N VAL A 99 8.28 -13.04 -9.69
CA VAL A 99 7.84 -11.80 -9.02
C VAL A 99 6.39 -11.45 -9.35
N MET A 100 5.79 -10.62 -8.49
CA MET A 100 4.45 -10.08 -8.68
C MET A 100 4.54 -8.57 -8.89
N VAL A 101 4.12 -8.10 -10.06
CA VAL A 101 3.93 -6.67 -10.34
C VAL A 101 2.53 -6.27 -9.88
N LYS A 102 2.44 -5.25 -9.04
CA LYS A 102 1.17 -4.76 -8.48
C LYS A 102 1.11 -3.25 -8.58
N ALA A 103 0.07 -2.73 -9.21
CA ALA A 103 -0.32 -1.33 -9.04
C ALA A 103 -0.74 -1.09 -7.58
N SER A 104 -0.22 -0.03 -6.96
CA SER A 104 -0.56 0.40 -5.60
C SER A 104 -2.08 0.60 -5.46
N GLU A 105 -2.64 1.39 -6.36
CA GLU A 105 -4.06 1.76 -6.43
C GLU A 105 -4.98 0.72 -7.11
N GLY A 106 -4.45 -0.47 -7.42
CA GLY A 106 -5.21 -1.56 -8.03
C GLY A 106 -6.20 -2.20 -7.04
N GLY A 107 -7.50 -2.03 -7.30
CA GLY A 107 -8.59 -2.68 -6.55
C GLY A 107 -9.13 -3.96 -7.22
N GLY A 108 -9.57 -4.92 -6.41
CA GLY A 108 -10.30 -6.12 -6.89
C GLY A 108 -9.53 -7.01 -7.87
N GLY A 109 -8.20 -7.12 -7.70
CA GLY A 109 -7.34 -7.94 -8.58
C GLY A 109 -6.88 -7.25 -9.86
N LYS A 110 -7.25 -6.00 -10.10
CA LYS A 110 -6.77 -5.21 -11.24
C LYS A 110 -5.35 -4.69 -10.98
N GLY A 111 -4.54 -4.61 -12.04
CA GLY A 111 -3.16 -4.14 -11.97
C GLY A 111 -2.19 -5.14 -11.34
N ILE A 112 -2.54 -6.43 -11.30
CA ILE A 112 -1.68 -7.51 -10.78
C ILE A 112 -1.23 -8.41 -11.93
N ARG A 113 0.08 -8.65 -12.04
CA ARG A 113 0.69 -9.56 -13.02
C ARG A 113 1.80 -10.39 -12.36
N LYS A 114 1.89 -11.66 -12.73
CA LYS A 114 3.03 -12.52 -12.38
C LYS A 114 4.04 -12.45 -13.54
N ALA A 115 5.32 -12.33 -13.21
CA ALA A 115 6.41 -12.51 -14.17
C ALA A 115 7.35 -13.61 -13.65
N ALA A 116 7.52 -14.68 -14.43
CA ALA A 116 8.40 -15.79 -14.10
C ALA A 116 9.85 -15.55 -14.55
N SER A 117 10.10 -14.54 -15.37
CA SER A 117 11.43 -14.21 -15.91
C SER A 117 11.56 -12.72 -16.22
N GLU A 118 12.78 -12.27 -16.53
CA GLU A 118 13.03 -10.92 -17.04
C GLU A 118 12.28 -10.65 -18.35
N ALA A 119 12.21 -11.64 -19.25
CA ALA A 119 11.52 -11.49 -20.53
C ALA A 119 10.03 -11.20 -20.34
N GLU A 120 9.37 -11.94 -19.44
CA GLU A 120 7.96 -11.71 -19.09
C GLU A 120 7.74 -10.38 -18.35
N LEU A 121 8.75 -9.87 -17.65
CA LEU A 121 8.63 -8.60 -16.92
C LEU A 121 8.67 -7.37 -17.85
N ARG A 122 9.22 -7.52 -19.06
CA ARG A 122 9.32 -6.44 -20.07
C ARG A 122 8.06 -6.29 -20.93
N THR A 123 7.13 -7.23 -20.86
CA THR A 123 5.91 -7.30 -21.70
C THR A 123 4.66 -6.91 -20.92
#